data_AF-A0A9P6EL68-F1
#
_entry.id   AF-A0A9P6EL68-F1
#
_cell.length_a   1.000
_cell.length_b   1.000
_cell.length_c   1.000
_cell.angle_alpha   90.00
_cell.angle_beta   90.00
_cell.angle_gamma   90.00
#
_symmetry.space_group_name_H-M   'P 1'
#
loop_
_entity.id
_entity.type
_entity.pdbx_description
1 polymer ?
#
loop_
_entity_poly.entity_id
_entity_poly.type
_entity_poly.pdbx_seq_one_letter_code
_entity_poly.pdbx_strand_id
1 'polypeptide(L)'
;MDAGPGFEDITYEKCTCPSWTPECVAKQRLSDQKPAEAVRLASLEPPQSCFISNMIPFIMKNNAYITSGIFPVLLHHIVSSDSSTRSKLTPWDYPNWVIPLKTAFACLNTLYTAPHSFVPAARPVIQELRSRLPKIVDVIWNDHDLLKTPGSPPDSIREAVASFFGICSADKNSKTILYGGKSLELLLTCLLEMTCPYWPTKLDFINSIDYFFNTKLTPFQMKFPIPRDILSRIFKIYPPQYIAAKFTFWLQNEELIDDALNTTLLPMVRFTHLSMEAGNTTWPRTFTASGVHIPLIRAIRRQLIYGGDPWRDSTHSSQFGLAVMTPVITSAIPYEVFTDLLSKTPFIEVTARAWYLGATSPTIPPSDMVKMDWASCLGTLRCWLKGGFTDAHKRSTPALIDAARVAIELAYAPSLFWVPKKSPLVPGPSAEWRKIFSILGITEVTIRERHKLMRKCCNIDCPHRTAGKKSEKKYTCSHCETVVYCDRTCQKADWRKHKKTCDPSSFATVDSISNLYENKI
;
A
#
# COMPACT_ATOMS: atom_id res chain seq x y z
N MET A 1 -21.63 46.31 -19.18
CA MET A 1 -22.17 45.40 -18.14
C MET A 1 -22.67 44.19 -18.90
N ASP A 2 -21.77 43.26 -19.21
CA ASP A 2 -22.12 42.07 -19.99
C ASP A 2 -22.62 41.00 -19.04
N ALA A 3 -23.84 40.52 -19.29
CA ALA A 3 -24.46 39.44 -18.55
C ALA A 3 -23.59 38.18 -18.68
N GLY A 4 -23.10 37.67 -17.55
CA GLY A 4 -22.36 36.42 -17.49
C GLY A 4 -23.18 35.23 -18.00
N PRO A 5 -22.52 34.10 -18.32
CA PRO A 5 -23.17 32.93 -18.90
C PRO A 5 -24.34 32.47 -18.04
N GLY A 6 -25.49 32.26 -18.69
CA GLY A 6 -26.73 31.86 -18.04
C GLY A 6 -26.55 30.58 -17.23
N PHE A 7 -27.06 30.60 -16.00
CA PHE A 7 -27.17 29.39 -15.18
C PHE A 7 -28.09 28.41 -15.91
N GLU A 8 -27.55 27.28 -16.37
CA GLU A 8 -28.38 26.15 -16.78
C GLU A 8 -29.18 25.67 -15.56
N ASP A 9 -30.50 25.56 -15.69
CA ASP A 9 -31.38 25.05 -14.65
C ASP A 9 -31.01 23.59 -14.35
N ILE A 10 -30.26 23.39 -13.26
CA ILE A 10 -29.99 22.05 -12.73
C ILE A 10 -31.30 21.53 -12.13
N THR A 11 -32.04 20.74 -12.91
CA THR A 11 -33.24 20.05 -12.43
C THR A 11 -32.84 18.88 -11.53
N TYR A 12 -33.17 18.98 -10.25
CA TYR A 12 -33.07 17.85 -9.33
C TYR A 12 -34.38 17.06 -9.41
N GLU A 13 -34.31 15.75 -9.69
CA GLU A 13 -35.48 14.88 -9.66
C GLU A 13 -36.15 14.95 -8.28
N LYS A 14 -37.45 15.25 -8.25
CA LYS A 14 -38.23 15.27 -7.00
C LYS A 14 -38.13 13.91 -6.31
N CYS A 15 -37.81 13.89 -5.01
CA CYS A 15 -37.69 12.65 -4.23
C CYS A 15 -39.02 11.87 -4.31
N THR A 16 -38.99 10.65 -4.86
CA THR A 16 -40.15 9.76 -5.00
C THR A 16 -40.33 8.83 -3.79
N CYS A 17 -39.68 9.11 -2.66
CA CYS A 17 -39.75 8.20 -1.52
C CYS A 17 -41.16 8.21 -0.91
N PRO A 18 -41.75 7.03 -0.61
CA PRO A 18 -43.11 6.93 -0.09
C PRO A 18 -43.24 7.40 1.38
N SER A 19 -42.13 7.61 2.10
CA SER A 19 -42.11 8.11 3.48
C SER A 19 -41.20 9.34 3.57
N TRP A 20 -41.72 10.52 3.93
CA TRP A 20 -40.94 11.75 4.13
C TRP A 20 -39.87 11.58 5.23
N THR A 21 -38.72 11.00 4.89
CA THR A 21 -37.60 10.86 5.82
C THR A 21 -36.95 12.23 6.05
N PRO A 22 -36.28 12.46 7.19
CA PRO A 22 -35.50 13.67 7.43
C PRO A 22 -34.52 14.00 6.29
N GLU A 23 -33.93 12.99 5.64
CA GLU A 23 -33.06 13.21 4.47
C GLU A 23 -33.82 13.74 3.25
N CYS A 24 -35.01 13.20 2.92
CA CYS A 24 -35.76 13.72 1.77
C CYS A 24 -36.31 15.13 2.03
N VAL A 25 -36.72 15.43 3.27
CA VAL A 25 -37.08 16.81 3.65
C VAL A 25 -35.88 17.75 3.49
N ALA A 26 -34.70 17.35 3.95
CA ALA A 26 -33.47 18.14 3.82
C ALA A 26 -33.10 18.38 2.34
N LYS A 27 -33.12 17.34 1.51
CA LYS A 27 -32.82 17.44 0.07
C LYS A 27 -33.80 18.35 -0.65
N GLN A 28 -35.10 18.22 -0.36
CA GLN A 28 -36.14 19.08 -0.93
C GLN A 28 -35.94 20.54 -0.51
N ARG A 29 -35.65 20.79 0.76
CA ARG A 29 -35.33 22.14 1.24
C ARG A 29 -34.09 22.71 0.55
N LEU A 30 -33.07 21.91 0.27
CA LEU A 30 -31.87 22.36 -0.43
C LEU A 30 -32.12 22.61 -1.93
N SER A 31 -32.99 21.84 -2.58
CA SER A 31 -33.34 22.05 -3.99
C SER A 31 -34.19 23.31 -4.18
N ASP A 32 -35.04 23.63 -3.21
CA ASP A 32 -36.01 24.73 -3.32
C ASP A 32 -35.40 26.09 -2.96
N GLN A 33 -34.20 26.12 -2.38
CA GLN A 33 -33.57 27.32 -1.84
C GLN A 33 -32.38 27.78 -2.69
N LYS A 34 -32.23 29.10 -2.81
CA LYS A 34 -31.00 29.69 -3.36
C LYS A 34 -29.83 29.44 -2.40
N PRO A 35 -28.58 29.34 -2.89
CA PRO A 35 -27.41 29.06 -2.06
C PRO A 35 -27.30 29.94 -0.81
N ALA A 36 -27.48 31.26 -0.93
CA ALA A 36 -27.41 32.18 0.22
C ALA A 36 -28.45 31.90 1.30
N GLU A 37 -29.68 31.55 0.91
CA GLU A 37 -30.75 31.22 1.86
C GLU A 37 -30.52 29.85 2.49
N ALA A 38 -30.05 28.87 1.72
CA ALA A 38 -29.64 27.58 2.24
C ALA A 38 -28.50 27.71 3.28
N VAL A 39 -27.52 28.60 3.04
CA VAL A 39 -26.46 28.90 4.03
C VAL A 39 -27.02 29.55 5.29
N ARG A 40 -27.96 30.49 5.15
CA ARG A 40 -28.65 31.09 6.30
C ARG A 40 -29.37 30.02 7.13
N LEU A 41 -30.10 29.11 6.48
CA LEU A 41 -30.76 27.98 7.14
C LEU A 41 -29.74 27.07 7.83
N ALA A 42 -28.62 26.74 7.18
CA ALA A 42 -27.56 25.93 7.76
C ALA A 42 -26.98 26.52 9.07
N SER A 43 -26.97 27.85 9.21
CA SER A 43 -26.51 28.51 10.44
C SER A 43 -27.46 28.34 11.63
N LEU A 44 -28.73 28.02 11.36
CA LEU A 44 -29.77 27.78 12.36
C LEU A 44 -29.96 26.29 12.67
N GLU A 45 -29.45 25.42 11.81
CA GLU A 45 -29.56 23.98 11.94
C GLU A 45 -28.55 23.43 12.97
N PRO A 46 -28.90 22.38 13.73
CA PRO A 46 -27.94 21.73 14.60
C PRO A 46 -26.82 21.07 13.77
N PRO A 47 -25.60 20.95 14.30
CA PRO A 47 -24.44 20.43 13.56
C PRO A 47 -24.66 19.05 12.91
N GLN A 48 -25.43 18.18 13.57
CA GLN A 48 -25.72 16.83 13.11
C GLN A 48 -26.96 16.72 12.19
N SER A 49 -27.59 17.84 11.83
CA SER A 49 -28.85 17.74 11.09
C SER A 49 -28.66 17.11 9.71
N CYS A 50 -29.70 16.41 9.24
CA CYS A 50 -29.74 15.89 7.88
C CYS A 50 -29.59 17.01 6.84
N PHE A 51 -29.94 18.26 7.18
CA PHE A 51 -29.73 19.40 6.30
C PHE A 51 -28.23 19.62 6.03
N ILE A 52 -27.40 19.70 7.07
CA ILE A 52 -25.95 19.91 6.95
C ILE A 52 -25.27 18.77 6.18
N SER A 53 -25.62 17.51 6.46
CA SER A 53 -25.02 16.35 5.79
C SER A 53 -25.39 16.29 4.30
N ASN A 54 -26.62 16.67 3.95
CA ASN A 54 -27.08 16.68 2.56
C ASN A 54 -26.59 17.88 1.76
N MET A 55 -25.91 18.87 2.36
CA MET A 55 -25.32 20.00 1.61
C MET A 55 -24.15 19.58 0.71
N ILE A 56 -23.43 18.50 1.05
CA ILE A 56 -22.23 18.02 0.33
C ILE A 56 -22.44 17.95 -1.19
N PRO A 57 -23.43 17.18 -1.72
CA PRO A 57 -23.64 17.09 -3.17
C PRO A 57 -24.01 18.42 -3.83
N PHE A 58 -24.66 19.34 -3.12
CA PHE A 58 -25.00 20.67 -3.65
C PHE A 58 -23.78 21.59 -3.71
N ILE A 59 -22.92 21.57 -2.68
CA ILE A 59 -21.66 22.30 -2.64
C ILE A 59 -20.75 21.84 -3.78
N MET A 60 -20.65 20.53 -4.00
CA MET A 60 -19.80 19.96 -5.06
C MET A 60 -20.27 20.36 -6.47
N LYS A 61 -21.56 20.64 -6.66
CA LYS A 61 -22.14 21.06 -7.94
C LYS A 61 -22.19 22.57 -8.12
N ASN A 62 -22.22 23.34 -7.04
CA ASN A 62 -22.44 24.78 -7.09
C ASN A 62 -21.57 25.54 -6.09
N ASN A 63 -20.52 26.21 -6.60
CA ASN A 63 -19.59 27.00 -5.80
C ASN A 63 -20.25 28.20 -5.12
N ALA A 64 -21.46 28.62 -5.53
CA ALA A 64 -22.17 29.74 -4.93
C ALA A 64 -22.48 29.52 -3.43
N TYR A 65 -22.57 28.27 -2.97
CA TYR A 65 -22.68 27.97 -1.54
C TYR A 65 -21.45 28.45 -0.75
N ILE A 66 -20.25 28.26 -1.34
CA ILE A 66 -18.98 28.66 -0.74
C ILE A 66 -18.88 30.18 -0.69
N THR A 67 -19.19 30.86 -1.80
CA THR A 67 -19.18 32.34 -1.83
C THR A 67 -20.27 32.95 -0.97
N SER A 68 -21.35 32.22 -0.67
CA SER A 68 -22.40 32.63 0.25
C SER A 68 -22.04 32.47 1.73
N GLY A 69 -20.84 31.95 2.05
CA GLY A 69 -20.35 31.87 3.43
C GLY A 69 -20.71 30.58 4.17
N ILE A 70 -20.99 29.47 3.48
CA ILE A 70 -21.22 28.18 4.16
C ILE A 70 -20.02 27.76 5.00
N PHE A 71 -18.80 28.05 4.54
CA PHE A 71 -17.60 27.57 5.19
C PHE A 71 -17.40 28.15 6.61
N PRO A 72 -17.51 29.48 6.83
CA PRO A 72 -17.55 30.05 8.19
C PRO A 72 -18.61 29.42 9.11
N VAL A 73 -19.80 29.10 8.58
CA VAL A 73 -20.88 28.43 9.35
C VAL A 73 -20.42 27.05 9.81
N LEU A 74 -19.83 26.26 8.91
CA LEU A 74 -19.31 24.93 9.24
C LEU A 74 -18.17 25.00 10.27
N LEU A 75 -17.24 25.95 10.12
CA LEU A 75 -16.16 26.13 11.10
C LEU A 75 -16.67 26.58 12.46
N HIS A 76 -17.74 27.37 12.50
CA HIS A 76 -18.41 27.74 13.75
C HIS A 76 -19.05 26.52 14.42
N HIS A 77 -19.76 25.67 13.67
CA HIS A 77 -20.33 24.42 14.19
C HIS A 77 -19.26 23.48 14.75
N ILE A 78 -18.11 23.34 14.06
CA ILE A 78 -16.98 22.53 14.55
C ILE A 78 -16.44 23.10 15.85
N VAL A 79 -16.07 24.39 15.88
CA VAL A 79 -15.39 25.00 17.03
C VAL A 79 -16.31 25.16 18.24
N SER A 80 -17.63 25.27 18.03
CA SER A 80 -18.61 25.41 19.11
C SER A 80 -19.16 24.07 19.61
N SER A 81 -18.68 22.95 19.07
CA SER A 81 -19.07 21.62 19.52
C SER A 81 -18.57 21.39 20.95
N ASP A 82 -19.48 21.29 21.90
CA ASP A 82 -19.16 20.97 23.29
C ASP A 82 -18.94 19.47 23.47
N SER A 83 -17.75 19.09 23.97
CA SER A 83 -17.43 17.70 24.33
C SER A 83 -18.28 17.16 25.49
N SER A 84 -18.95 18.02 26.27
CA SER A 84 -19.75 17.60 27.43
C SER A 84 -20.98 16.76 27.08
N THR A 85 -21.45 16.82 25.82
CA THR A 85 -22.61 16.03 25.35
C THR A 85 -22.30 14.54 25.15
N ARG A 86 -21.06 14.10 25.41
CA ARG A 86 -20.56 12.73 25.23
C ARG A 86 -21.34 11.67 26.01
N SER A 87 -21.94 12.02 27.14
CA SER A 87 -22.64 11.06 28.03
C SER A 87 -23.92 10.46 27.44
N LYS A 88 -24.42 10.96 26.29
CA LYS A 88 -25.69 10.53 25.70
C LYS A 88 -25.59 9.89 24.32
N LEU A 89 -24.38 9.75 23.76
CA LEU A 89 -24.21 9.20 22.42
C LEU A 89 -24.45 7.69 22.45
N THR A 90 -25.38 7.22 21.63
CA THR A 90 -25.46 5.81 21.26
C THR A 90 -24.22 5.42 20.44
N PRO A 91 -23.90 4.13 20.29
CA PRO A 91 -22.77 3.68 19.47
C PRO A 91 -22.79 4.16 18.00
N TRP A 92 -23.93 4.70 17.54
CA TRP A 92 -24.14 5.18 16.17
C TRP A 92 -24.13 6.71 16.05
N ASP A 93 -24.13 7.44 17.17
CA ASP A 93 -24.12 8.90 17.14
C ASP A 93 -22.69 9.42 16.97
N TYR A 94 -22.48 10.22 15.93
CA TYR A 94 -21.21 10.89 15.70
C TYR A 94 -21.05 12.09 16.63
N PRO A 95 -19.82 12.50 17.01
CA PRO A 95 -19.61 13.81 17.60
C PRO A 95 -20.17 14.94 16.73
N ASN A 96 -20.67 16.01 17.37
CA ASN A 96 -21.30 17.15 16.69
C ASN A 96 -20.43 17.79 15.60
N TRP A 97 -19.11 17.66 15.69
CA TRP A 97 -18.18 18.21 14.71
C TRP A 97 -18.01 17.35 13.45
N VAL A 98 -18.36 16.05 13.45
CA VAL A 98 -18.03 15.14 12.33
C VAL A 98 -18.76 15.51 11.04
N ILE A 99 -20.07 15.72 11.09
CA ILE A 99 -20.86 16.08 9.91
C ILE A 99 -20.41 17.43 9.33
N PRO A 100 -20.28 18.51 10.14
CA PRO A 100 -19.70 19.77 9.66
C PRO A 100 -18.29 19.63 9.09
N LEU A 101 -17.43 18.76 9.67
CA LEU A 101 -16.08 18.51 9.17
C LEU A 101 -16.07 17.87 7.78
N LYS A 102 -16.94 16.87 7.56
CA LYS A 102 -17.12 16.24 6.23
C LYS A 102 -17.62 17.27 5.20
N THR A 103 -18.57 18.11 5.58
CA THR A 103 -19.07 19.18 4.69
C THR A 103 -18.00 20.24 4.43
N ALA A 104 -17.17 20.59 5.42
CA ALA A 104 -16.06 21.53 5.26
C ALA A 104 -14.97 20.96 4.33
N PHE A 105 -14.66 19.66 4.44
CA PHE A 105 -13.81 18.95 3.49
C PHE A 105 -14.34 19.08 2.06
N ALA A 106 -15.65 18.86 1.84
CA ALA A 106 -16.25 19.02 0.51
C ALA A 106 -16.08 20.45 -0.03
N CYS A 107 -16.28 21.48 0.78
CA CYS A 107 -16.01 22.88 0.38
C CYS A 107 -14.55 23.07 -0.07
N LEU A 108 -13.59 22.58 0.71
CA LEU A 108 -12.17 22.73 0.37
C LEU A 108 -11.83 21.95 -0.90
N ASN A 109 -12.29 20.71 -1.02
CA ASN A 109 -12.06 19.90 -2.21
C ASN A 109 -12.62 20.56 -3.48
N THR A 110 -13.82 21.12 -3.41
CA THR A 110 -14.42 21.91 -4.50
C THR A 110 -13.56 23.13 -4.84
N LEU A 111 -13.05 23.87 -3.84
CA LEU A 111 -12.17 25.02 -4.08
C LEU A 111 -10.83 24.63 -4.73
N TYR A 112 -10.22 23.52 -4.31
CA TYR A 112 -8.93 23.06 -4.83
C TYR A 112 -9.02 22.41 -6.21
N THR A 113 -10.18 21.87 -6.57
CA THR A 113 -10.42 21.27 -7.90
C THR A 113 -11.04 22.25 -8.89
N ALA A 114 -11.52 23.42 -8.45
CA ALA A 114 -12.05 24.45 -9.33
C ALA A 114 -10.98 25.04 -10.27
N PRO A 115 -11.38 25.55 -11.47
CA PRO A 115 -10.46 26.24 -12.38
C PRO A 115 -9.71 27.40 -11.71
N HIS A 116 -8.50 27.70 -12.18
CA HIS A 116 -7.61 28.72 -11.59
C HIS A 116 -8.25 30.13 -11.46
N SER A 117 -9.30 30.44 -12.21
CA SER A 117 -10.08 31.67 -12.06
C SER A 117 -10.76 31.82 -10.68
N PHE A 118 -10.91 30.73 -9.92
CA PHE A 118 -11.57 30.72 -8.61
C PHE A 118 -10.63 31.01 -7.41
N VAL A 119 -9.33 31.16 -7.66
CA VAL A 119 -8.30 31.39 -6.62
C VAL A 119 -8.58 32.64 -5.75
N PRO A 120 -9.09 33.78 -6.25
CA PRO A 120 -9.37 34.95 -5.41
C PRO A 120 -10.46 34.67 -4.34
N ALA A 121 -11.51 33.94 -4.71
CA ALA A 121 -12.63 33.61 -3.80
C ALA A 121 -12.22 32.58 -2.73
N ALA A 122 -11.22 31.74 -3.01
CA ALA A 122 -10.68 30.78 -2.05
C ALA A 122 -9.85 31.44 -0.94
N ARG A 123 -9.27 32.63 -1.18
CA ARG A 123 -8.31 33.24 -0.25
C ARG A 123 -8.92 33.57 1.13
N PRO A 124 -10.09 34.24 1.25
CA PRO A 124 -10.71 34.50 2.55
C PRO A 124 -11.07 33.20 3.29
N VAL A 125 -11.55 32.19 2.55
CA VAL A 125 -11.89 30.88 3.09
C VAL A 125 -10.67 30.19 3.70
N ILE A 126 -9.54 30.17 2.99
CA ILE A 126 -8.29 29.59 3.47
C ILE A 126 -7.72 30.38 4.67
N GLN A 127 -7.86 31.71 4.68
CA GLN A 127 -7.43 32.54 5.82
C GLN A 127 -8.26 32.26 7.08
N GLU A 128 -9.58 32.15 6.95
CA GLU A 128 -10.49 31.78 8.04
C GLU A 128 -10.19 30.35 8.55
N LEU A 129 -9.93 29.40 7.64
CA LEU A 129 -9.49 28.06 8.02
C LEU A 129 -8.22 28.12 8.88
N ARG A 130 -7.17 28.82 8.42
CA ARG A 130 -5.90 28.91 9.13
C ARG A 130 -6.06 29.47 10.54
N SER A 131 -6.89 30.50 10.71
CA SER A 131 -7.09 31.13 12.02
C SER A 131 -7.83 30.22 13.01
N ARG A 132 -8.69 29.31 12.51
CA ARG A 132 -9.47 28.39 13.35
C ARG A 132 -8.87 26.99 13.47
N LEU A 133 -7.95 26.61 12.60
CA LEU A 133 -7.39 25.25 12.54
C LEU A 133 -6.83 24.74 13.88
N PRO A 134 -6.10 25.54 14.70
CA PRO A 134 -5.67 25.09 16.02
C PRO A 134 -6.84 24.70 16.93
N LYS A 135 -7.92 25.49 16.94
CA LYS A 135 -9.12 25.19 17.74
C LYS A 135 -9.86 23.96 17.23
N ILE A 136 -9.91 23.77 15.91
CA ILE A 136 -10.49 22.55 15.30
C ILE A 136 -9.72 21.31 15.76
N VAL A 137 -8.38 21.39 15.77
CA VAL A 137 -7.52 20.32 16.28
C VAL A 137 -7.82 20.04 17.75
N ASP A 138 -7.99 21.08 18.58
CA ASP A 138 -8.33 20.91 20.00
C ASP A 138 -9.71 20.26 20.21
N VAL A 139 -10.72 20.62 19.41
CA VAL A 139 -12.05 19.98 19.46
C VAL A 139 -11.95 18.49 19.13
N ILE A 140 -11.28 18.12 18.04
CA ILE A 140 -11.10 16.71 17.65
C ILE A 140 -10.27 15.98 18.71
N TRP A 141 -9.27 16.63 19.29
CA TRP A 141 -8.42 16.09 20.34
C TRP A 141 -9.19 15.72 21.61
N ASN A 142 -10.20 16.52 21.99
CA ASN A 142 -11.06 16.20 23.15
C ASN A 142 -11.82 14.87 22.97
N ASP A 143 -12.02 14.44 21.73
CA ASP A 143 -12.66 13.18 21.36
C ASP A 143 -11.65 12.12 20.86
N HIS A 144 -10.35 12.27 21.18
CA HIS A 144 -9.29 11.38 20.69
C HIS A 144 -9.54 9.89 20.97
N ASP A 145 -10.12 9.54 22.11
CA ASP A 145 -10.37 8.13 22.44
C ASP A 145 -11.42 7.48 21.53
N LEU A 146 -12.33 8.26 20.92
CA LEU A 146 -13.25 7.75 19.90
C LEU A 146 -12.54 7.34 18.61
N LEU A 147 -11.34 7.87 18.36
CA LEU A 147 -10.51 7.47 17.24
C LEU A 147 -9.71 6.19 17.54
N LYS A 148 -9.55 5.82 18.82
CA LYS A 148 -8.84 4.59 19.22
C LYS A 148 -9.73 3.36 19.24
N THR A 149 -11.04 3.55 19.24
CA THR A 149 -11.97 2.41 19.26
C THR A 149 -11.98 1.71 17.89
N PRO A 150 -11.96 0.36 17.89
CA PRO A 150 -12.11 -0.41 16.66
C PRO A 150 -13.56 -0.38 16.18
N GLY A 151 -13.78 -0.50 14.86
CA GLY A 151 -15.10 -0.70 14.26
C GLY A 151 -15.45 0.32 13.17
N SER A 152 -16.56 0.04 12.48
CA SER A 152 -17.01 0.83 11.33
C SER A 152 -17.36 2.29 11.66
N PRO A 153 -18.14 2.60 12.74
CA PRO A 153 -18.42 4.00 13.07
C PRO A 153 -17.15 4.81 13.41
N PRO A 154 -16.23 4.32 14.28
CA PRO A 154 -14.93 4.97 14.48
C PRO A 154 -14.09 5.12 13.20
N ASP A 155 -14.09 4.11 12.31
CA ASP A 155 -13.40 4.19 11.02
C ASP A 155 -13.93 5.39 10.19
N SER A 156 -15.24 5.66 10.18
CA SER A 156 -15.82 6.81 9.47
C SER A 156 -15.46 8.17 10.10
N ILE A 157 -15.24 8.21 11.41
CA ILE A 157 -14.73 9.41 12.09
C ILE A 157 -13.26 9.64 11.72
N ARG A 158 -12.43 8.58 11.77
CA ARG A 158 -11.01 8.64 11.38
C ARG A 158 -10.83 9.08 9.93
N GLU A 159 -11.68 8.60 9.03
CA GLU A 159 -11.74 9.05 7.64
C GLU A 159 -12.02 10.56 7.55
N ALA A 160 -13.05 11.06 8.22
CA ALA A 160 -13.40 12.48 8.18
C ALA A 160 -12.24 13.38 8.64
N VAL A 161 -11.57 13.00 9.74
CA VAL A 161 -10.43 13.72 10.29
C VAL A 161 -9.26 13.73 9.30
N ALA A 162 -8.90 12.56 8.78
CA ALA A 162 -7.75 12.45 7.88
C ALA A 162 -7.99 13.14 6.54
N SER A 163 -9.17 12.99 5.94
CA SER A 163 -9.55 13.68 4.70
C SER A 163 -9.49 15.20 4.87
N PHE A 164 -10.03 15.71 5.98
CA PHE A 164 -9.95 17.14 6.30
C PHE A 164 -8.50 17.61 6.51
N PHE A 165 -7.69 16.88 7.28
CA PHE A 165 -6.28 17.26 7.49
C PHE A 165 -5.45 17.16 6.20
N GLY A 166 -5.69 16.15 5.38
CA GLY A 166 -5.05 15.97 4.08
C GLY A 166 -5.32 17.15 3.16
N ILE A 167 -6.59 17.55 2.98
CA ILE A 167 -6.90 18.71 2.14
C ILE A 167 -6.35 20.01 2.71
N CYS A 168 -6.38 20.19 4.05
CA CYS A 168 -5.81 21.37 4.70
C CYS A 168 -4.28 21.47 4.49
N SER A 169 -3.59 20.34 4.39
CA SER A 169 -2.14 20.29 4.19
C SER A 169 -1.67 20.75 2.80
N ALA A 170 -2.59 20.87 1.83
CA ALA A 170 -2.31 21.48 0.53
C ALA A 170 -1.88 22.95 0.66
N ASP A 171 -2.31 23.62 1.73
CA ASP A 171 -1.83 24.94 2.09
C ASP A 171 -0.58 24.89 3.00
N LYS A 172 0.51 25.56 2.61
CA LYS A 172 1.79 25.54 3.34
C LYS A 172 1.69 26.00 4.80
N ASN A 173 0.85 27.00 5.08
CA ASN A 173 0.72 27.56 6.43
C ASN A 173 -0.12 26.64 7.31
N SER A 174 -1.26 26.16 6.81
CA SER A 174 -2.06 25.12 7.48
C SER A 174 -1.25 23.86 7.74
N LYS A 175 -0.41 23.43 6.78
CA LYS A 175 0.49 22.30 6.94
C LYS A 175 1.44 22.45 8.14
N THR A 176 1.98 23.65 8.33
CA THR A 176 2.87 23.94 9.47
C THR A 176 2.14 23.82 10.81
N ILE A 177 0.87 24.24 10.88
CA ILE A 177 0.01 24.05 12.06
C ILE A 177 -0.23 22.55 12.31
N LEU A 178 -0.55 21.81 11.25
CA LEU A 178 -0.84 20.39 11.32
C LEU A 178 0.38 19.51 11.66
N TYR A 179 1.59 20.05 11.54
CA TYR A 179 2.82 19.42 12.04
C TYR A 179 3.02 19.58 13.56
N GLY A 180 2.05 20.16 14.27
CA GLY A 180 1.96 20.14 15.72
C GLY A 180 1.76 18.73 16.29
N GLY A 181 2.19 18.51 17.53
CA GLY A 181 2.15 17.18 18.17
C GLY A 181 0.76 16.55 18.20
N LYS A 182 -0.27 17.30 18.61
CA LYS A 182 -1.67 16.82 18.64
C LYS A 182 -2.17 16.40 17.26
N SER A 183 -1.98 17.24 16.25
CA SER A 183 -2.42 16.96 14.88
C SER A 183 -1.73 15.73 14.29
N LEU A 184 -0.42 15.58 14.52
CA LEU A 184 0.33 14.39 14.12
C LEU A 184 -0.20 13.14 14.82
N GLU A 185 -0.44 13.20 16.13
CA GLU A 185 -0.97 12.06 16.88
C GLU A 185 -2.38 11.68 16.43
N LEU A 186 -3.27 12.65 16.21
CA LEU A 186 -4.59 12.39 15.63
C LEU A 186 -4.48 11.69 14.28
N LEU A 187 -3.63 12.21 13.38
CA LEU A 187 -3.46 11.62 12.05
C LEU A 187 -2.90 10.20 12.12
N LEU A 188 -1.90 9.97 12.97
CA LEU A 188 -1.32 8.64 13.17
C LEU A 188 -2.30 7.68 13.83
N THR A 189 -3.12 8.15 14.79
CA THR A 189 -4.22 7.35 15.36
C THR A 189 -5.19 6.97 14.27
N CYS A 190 -5.57 7.92 13.42
CA CYS A 190 -6.48 7.66 12.30
C CYS A 190 -5.89 6.61 11.34
N LEU A 191 -4.59 6.62 11.10
CA LEU A 191 -3.90 5.63 10.27
C LEU A 191 -3.83 4.25 10.94
N LEU A 192 -3.30 4.21 12.18
CA LEU A 192 -2.89 2.97 12.86
C LEU A 192 -4.05 2.20 13.50
N GLU A 193 -5.16 2.88 13.80
CA GLU A 193 -6.34 2.27 14.42
C GLU A 193 -7.45 1.89 13.41
N MET A 194 -7.20 2.07 12.12
CA MET A 194 -8.06 1.56 11.03
C MET A 194 -8.29 0.06 11.13
N THR A 195 -9.56 -0.33 11.29
CA THR A 195 -9.97 -1.73 11.41
C THR A 195 -10.29 -2.39 10.09
N CYS A 196 -10.88 -1.65 9.15
CA CYS A 196 -11.29 -2.23 7.88
C CYS A 196 -10.20 -2.11 6.79
N PRO A 197 -9.77 -3.21 6.16
CA PRO A 197 -8.91 -3.15 4.98
C PRO A 197 -9.67 -2.68 3.72
N TYR A 198 -11.00 -2.70 3.71
CA TYR A 198 -11.83 -2.79 2.50
C TYR A 198 -12.78 -1.62 2.28
N TRP A 199 -12.30 -0.43 1.91
CA TRP A 199 -13.19 0.64 1.44
C TRP A 199 -12.52 1.62 0.46
N PRO A 200 -13.27 2.20 -0.51
CA PRO A 200 -12.86 3.39 -1.27
C PRO A 200 -12.38 4.54 -0.37
N THR A 201 -12.97 4.64 0.82
CA THR A 201 -12.62 5.63 1.86
C THR A 201 -11.18 5.50 2.36
N LYS A 202 -10.60 4.30 2.31
CA LYS A 202 -9.19 4.08 2.68
C LYS A 202 -8.25 4.69 1.64
N LEU A 203 -8.62 4.68 0.36
CA LEU A 203 -7.81 5.33 -0.69
C LEU A 203 -7.82 6.85 -0.50
N ASP A 204 -8.98 7.46 -0.22
CA ASP A 204 -9.09 8.89 0.08
C ASP A 204 -8.33 9.26 1.36
N PHE A 205 -8.42 8.41 2.39
CA PHE A 205 -7.63 8.52 3.60
C PHE A 205 -6.12 8.51 3.30
N ILE A 206 -5.63 7.57 2.49
CA ILE A 206 -4.20 7.46 2.19
C ILE A 206 -3.72 8.54 1.23
N ASN A 207 -4.53 8.95 0.26
CA ASN A 207 -4.29 10.15 -0.52
C ASN A 207 -4.13 11.35 0.40
N SER A 208 -4.93 11.45 1.45
CA SER A 208 -4.87 12.51 2.45
C SER A 208 -3.61 12.46 3.30
N ILE A 209 -3.15 11.25 3.67
CA ILE A 209 -1.83 11.04 4.30
C ILE A 209 -0.70 11.43 3.33
N ASP A 210 -0.82 11.10 2.05
CA ASP A 210 0.17 11.44 1.02
C ASP A 210 0.21 12.95 0.77
N TYR A 211 -0.94 13.63 0.75
CA TYR A 211 -1.01 15.10 0.74
C TYR A 211 -0.35 15.70 1.99
N PHE A 212 -0.65 15.12 3.16
CA PHE A 212 -0.09 15.58 4.43
C PHE A 212 1.43 15.52 4.45
N PHE A 213 1.99 14.41 3.99
CA PHE A 213 3.43 14.26 3.87
C PHE A 213 3.98 14.91 2.57
N ASN A 214 3.11 15.48 1.72
CA ASN A 214 3.37 16.07 0.40
C ASN A 214 4.27 15.19 -0.46
N THR A 215 3.90 13.93 -0.54
CA THR A 215 4.74 12.89 -1.08
C THR A 215 4.41 12.55 -2.52
N LYS A 216 3.53 13.30 -3.22
CA LYS A 216 3.14 13.03 -4.62
C LYS A 216 4.40 12.71 -5.43
N LEU A 217 4.61 11.41 -5.58
CA LEU A 217 5.76 10.81 -6.22
C LEU A 217 5.44 10.97 -7.70
N THR A 218 5.83 12.10 -8.27
CA THR A 218 6.69 11.86 -9.41
C THR A 218 8.05 11.54 -8.78
N PRO A 219 8.64 10.36 -9.05
CA PRO A 219 9.95 9.98 -8.51
C PRO A 219 11.07 11.01 -8.78
N PHE A 220 10.78 12.03 -9.59
CA PHE A 220 11.68 13.06 -10.05
C PHE A 220 11.48 14.44 -9.39
N GLN A 221 10.48 14.66 -8.52
CA GLN A 221 10.19 15.99 -7.96
C GLN A 221 9.74 16.01 -6.49
N MET A 222 10.45 15.33 -5.60
CA MET A 222 10.33 15.63 -4.15
C MET A 222 10.91 17.03 -3.87
N LYS A 223 10.12 18.09 -4.08
CA LYS A 223 10.56 19.48 -3.88
C LYS A 223 10.53 19.94 -2.41
N PHE A 224 10.04 19.12 -1.49
CA PHE A 224 9.93 19.51 -0.08
C PHE A 224 10.29 18.33 0.84
N PRO A 225 11.55 18.22 1.30
CA PRO A 225 11.92 17.23 2.30
C PRO A 225 11.07 17.48 3.56
N ILE A 226 10.52 16.41 4.11
CA ILE A 226 9.83 16.50 5.39
C ILE A 226 10.86 16.90 6.45
N PRO A 227 10.58 17.92 7.28
CA PRO A 227 11.53 18.33 8.31
C PRO A 227 11.90 17.13 9.21
N ARG A 228 13.20 16.93 9.45
CA ARG A 228 13.73 15.75 10.19
C ARG A 228 13.12 15.62 11.59
N ASP A 229 12.71 16.73 12.19
CA ASP A 229 12.08 16.75 13.51
C ASP A 229 10.67 16.13 13.51
N ILE A 230 9.95 16.14 12.38
CA ILE A 230 8.64 15.51 12.26
C ILE A 230 8.75 14.01 12.50
N LEU A 231 9.72 13.34 11.88
CA LEU A 231 9.89 11.90 12.07
C LEU A 231 10.23 11.54 13.52
N SER A 232 11.07 12.35 14.17
CA SER A 232 11.37 12.18 15.59
C SER A 232 10.11 12.34 16.46
N ARG A 233 9.24 13.31 16.14
CA ARG A 233 7.94 13.48 16.82
C ARG A 233 7.03 12.28 16.58
N ILE A 234 6.94 11.78 15.34
CA ILE A 234 6.13 10.60 15.01
C ILE A 234 6.59 9.41 15.86
N PHE A 235 7.89 9.12 15.92
CA PHE A 235 8.40 7.99 16.72
C PHE A 235 8.34 8.22 18.23
N LYS A 236 8.23 9.47 18.68
CA LYS A 236 7.94 9.80 20.08
C LYS A 236 6.48 9.51 20.44
N ILE A 237 5.56 9.79 19.52
CA ILE A 237 4.12 9.53 19.70
C ILE A 237 3.85 8.02 19.64
N TYR A 238 4.28 7.38 18.55
CA TYR A 238 4.13 5.95 18.33
C TYR A 238 5.49 5.29 18.15
N PRO A 239 5.93 4.43 19.09
CA PRO A 239 7.17 3.69 18.96
C PRO A 239 7.22 2.93 17.62
N PRO A 240 8.38 2.86 16.94
CA PRO A 240 8.55 2.09 15.71
C PRO A 240 8.03 0.64 15.78
N GLN A 241 8.14 0.01 16.95
CA GLN A 241 7.65 -1.35 17.21
C GLN A 241 6.12 -1.43 17.11
N TYR A 242 5.42 -0.42 17.60
CA TYR A 242 3.96 -0.35 17.51
C TYR A 242 3.51 -0.22 16.05
N ILE A 243 4.14 0.69 15.30
CA ILE A 243 3.87 0.88 13.87
C ILE A 243 4.16 -0.42 13.09
N ALA A 244 5.28 -1.09 13.39
CA ALA A 244 5.62 -2.38 12.81
C ALA A 244 4.58 -3.48 13.13
N ALA A 245 4.09 -3.54 14.37
CA ALA A 245 3.06 -4.50 14.78
C ALA A 245 1.74 -4.26 14.02
N LYS A 246 1.34 -2.99 13.85
CA LYS A 246 0.15 -2.62 13.07
C LYS A 246 0.26 -3.00 11.59
N PHE A 247 1.41 -2.73 10.94
CA PHE A 247 1.62 -3.20 9.57
C PHE A 247 1.59 -4.73 9.47
N THR A 248 2.23 -5.44 10.39
CA THR A 248 2.18 -6.90 10.44
C THR A 248 0.74 -7.41 10.53
N PHE A 249 -0.07 -6.83 11.44
CA PHE A 249 -1.48 -7.18 11.58
C PHE A 249 -2.26 -6.97 10.28
N TRP A 250 -2.11 -5.83 9.61
CA TRP A 250 -2.80 -5.57 8.34
C TRP A 250 -2.35 -6.52 7.22
N LEU A 251 -1.06 -6.79 7.10
CA LEU A 251 -0.50 -7.64 6.03
C LEU A 251 -0.85 -9.12 6.21
N GLN A 252 -1.24 -9.53 7.41
CA GLN A 252 -1.75 -10.89 7.67
C GLN A 252 -3.18 -11.08 7.16
N ASN A 253 -3.93 -10.01 6.89
CA ASN A 253 -5.26 -10.13 6.30
C ASN A 253 -5.15 -10.68 4.86
N GLU A 254 -5.78 -11.83 4.62
CA GLU A 254 -5.73 -12.52 3.33
C GLU A 254 -6.52 -11.82 2.23
N GLU A 255 -7.55 -11.05 2.61
CA GLU A 255 -8.35 -10.24 1.70
C GLU A 255 -7.61 -8.96 1.28
N LEU A 256 -6.47 -8.63 1.91
CA LEU A 256 -5.66 -7.48 1.54
C LEU A 256 -4.93 -7.71 0.20
N ILE A 257 -5.67 -7.48 -0.88
CA ILE A 257 -5.22 -7.51 -2.28
C ILE A 257 -5.65 -6.22 -3.00
N ASP A 258 -5.24 -6.10 -4.24
CA ASP A 258 -5.50 -5.00 -5.14
C ASP A 258 -5.25 -3.63 -4.49
N ASP A 259 -6.18 -2.69 -4.69
CA ASP A 259 -6.01 -1.30 -4.27
C ASP A 259 -5.83 -1.23 -2.76
N ALA A 260 -6.44 -2.14 -2.01
CA ALA A 260 -6.32 -2.19 -0.56
C ALA A 260 -4.89 -2.50 -0.11
N LEU A 261 -4.22 -3.46 -0.77
CA LEU A 261 -2.81 -3.76 -0.49
C LEU A 261 -1.93 -2.55 -0.82
N ASN A 262 -2.04 -2.01 -2.03
CA ASN A 262 -1.23 -0.87 -2.45
C ASN A 262 -1.34 0.32 -1.51
N THR A 263 -2.59 0.67 -1.22
CA THR A 263 -2.97 1.70 -0.26
C THR A 263 -2.23 1.42 1.05
N THR A 264 -2.26 0.19 1.58
CA THR A 264 -1.54 -0.16 2.82
C THR A 264 0.00 -0.07 2.72
N LEU A 265 0.58 -0.41 1.56
CA LEU A 265 2.03 -0.38 1.36
C LEU A 265 2.59 1.02 1.21
N LEU A 266 1.81 1.95 0.68
CA LEU A 266 2.26 3.31 0.41
C LEU A 266 2.77 4.01 1.69
N PRO A 267 2.04 4.05 2.83
CA PRO A 267 2.56 4.55 4.10
C PRO A 267 3.84 3.83 4.55
N MET A 268 3.96 2.51 4.35
CA MET A 268 5.17 1.76 4.71
C MET A 268 6.39 2.23 3.92
N VAL A 269 6.24 2.39 2.61
CA VAL A 269 7.27 2.95 1.72
C VAL A 269 7.62 4.36 2.19
N ARG A 270 6.62 5.19 2.54
CA ARG A 270 6.83 6.55 3.03
C ARG A 270 7.64 6.57 4.32
N PHE A 271 7.21 5.86 5.35
CA PHE A 271 7.94 5.77 6.61
C PHE A 271 9.39 5.37 6.40
N THR A 272 9.62 4.44 5.47
CA THR A 272 10.96 3.98 5.13
C THR A 272 11.78 5.07 4.46
N HIS A 273 11.23 5.71 3.43
CA HIS A 273 11.90 6.80 2.72
C HIS A 273 12.23 7.97 3.65
N LEU A 274 11.26 8.41 4.45
CA LEU A 274 11.43 9.49 5.41
C LEU A 274 12.52 9.19 6.43
N SER A 275 12.56 7.94 6.90
CA SER A 275 13.60 7.48 7.82
C SER A 275 14.97 7.54 7.19
N MET A 276 15.10 7.16 5.92
CA MET A 276 16.38 7.26 5.20
C MET A 276 16.82 8.68 4.93
N GLU A 277 15.94 9.56 4.46
CA GLU A 277 16.26 10.97 4.21
C GLU A 277 16.68 11.70 5.50
N ALA A 278 16.08 11.31 6.62
CA ALA A 278 16.46 11.80 7.94
C ALA A 278 17.79 11.21 8.45
N GLY A 279 18.40 10.24 7.76
CA GLY A 279 19.54 9.48 8.24
C GLY A 279 19.21 8.59 9.45
N ASN A 280 17.92 8.35 9.70
CA ASN A 280 17.42 7.61 10.84
C ASN A 280 17.25 6.12 10.48
N THR A 281 18.18 5.29 10.95
CA THR A 281 18.13 3.83 10.72
C THR A 281 17.21 3.08 11.69
N THR A 282 16.60 3.77 12.66
CA THR A 282 15.74 3.16 13.70
C THR A 282 14.57 2.41 13.09
N TRP A 283 13.89 3.01 12.12
CA TRP A 283 12.75 2.38 11.46
C TRP A 283 13.15 1.18 10.61
N PRO A 284 14.10 1.27 9.65
CA PRO A 284 14.59 0.09 8.92
C PRO A 284 15.03 -1.06 9.85
N ARG A 285 15.73 -0.76 10.95
CA ARG A 285 16.13 -1.77 11.95
C ARG A 285 14.94 -2.39 12.66
N THR A 286 13.99 -1.57 13.11
CA THR A 286 12.80 -2.06 13.82
C THR A 286 11.88 -2.86 12.91
N PHE A 287 11.69 -2.41 11.68
CA PHE A 287 10.92 -3.10 10.64
C PHE A 287 11.45 -4.52 10.42
N THR A 288 12.77 -4.63 10.30
CA THR A 288 13.49 -5.88 10.13
C THR A 288 13.42 -6.77 11.37
N ALA A 289 13.74 -6.22 12.54
CA ALA A 289 13.73 -6.94 13.82
C ALA A 289 12.33 -7.44 14.22
N SER A 290 11.28 -6.72 13.82
CA SER A 290 9.88 -7.09 14.07
C SER A 290 9.33 -8.09 13.04
N GLY A 291 10.13 -8.49 12.05
CA GLY A 291 9.74 -9.49 11.06
C GLY A 291 8.68 -9.03 10.05
N VAL A 292 8.41 -7.72 9.92
CA VAL A 292 7.34 -7.17 9.05
C VAL A 292 7.52 -7.56 7.58
N HIS A 293 8.77 -7.76 7.14
CA HIS A 293 9.10 -8.21 5.79
C HIS A 293 8.47 -9.56 5.43
N ILE A 294 8.24 -10.45 6.40
CA ILE A 294 7.66 -11.78 6.16
C ILE A 294 6.20 -11.69 5.68
N PRO A 295 5.25 -11.11 6.46
CA PRO A 295 3.88 -10.94 6.01
C PRO A 295 3.79 -10.00 4.80
N LEU A 296 4.69 -9.03 4.67
CA LEU A 296 4.78 -8.16 3.48
C LEU A 296 5.01 -8.97 2.20
N ILE A 297 6.04 -9.82 2.18
CA ILE A 297 6.36 -10.65 1.02
C ILE A 297 5.25 -11.65 0.72
N ARG A 298 4.59 -12.18 1.76
CA ARG A 298 3.42 -13.05 1.60
C ARG A 298 2.24 -12.29 0.97
N ALA A 299 1.97 -11.07 1.42
CA ALA A 299 0.92 -10.22 0.85
C ALA A 299 1.21 -9.87 -0.62
N ILE A 300 2.45 -9.48 -0.95
CA ILE A 300 2.86 -9.23 -2.34
C ILE A 300 2.72 -10.50 -3.18
N ARG A 301 3.09 -11.67 -2.65
CA ARG A 301 2.89 -12.93 -3.36
C ARG A 301 1.41 -13.20 -3.63
N ARG A 302 0.53 -13.01 -2.62
CA ARG A 302 -0.92 -13.15 -2.80
C ARG A 302 -1.40 -12.22 -3.91
N GLN A 303 -0.97 -10.94 -3.89
CA GLN A 303 -1.27 -9.98 -4.95
C GLN A 303 -0.87 -10.47 -6.33
N LEU A 304 0.36 -10.97 -6.46
CA LEU A 304 0.86 -11.44 -7.72
C LEU A 304 0.09 -12.67 -8.24
N ILE A 305 -0.45 -13.52 -7.36
CA ILE A 305 -1.17 -14.74 -7.74
C ILE A 305 -2.65 -14.48 -8.00
N TYR A 306 -3.32 -13.70 -7.14
CA TYR A 306 -4.77 -13.57 -7.09
C TYR A 306 -5.29 -12.17 -7.47
N GLY A 307 -4.43 -11.16 -7.52
CA GLY A 307 -4.83 -9.80 -7.84
C GLY A 307 -5.37 -9.63 -9.26
N GLY A 308 -6.22 -8.62 -9.45
CA GLY A 308 -6.84 -8.31 -10.73
C GLY A 308 -5.86 -7.86 -11.84
N ASP A 309 -6.37 -7.67 -13.05
CA ASP A 309 -5.57 -7.20 -14.21
C ASP A 309 -5.00 -5.76 -14.12
N PRO A 310 -5.54 -4.79 -13.32
CA PRO A 310 -4.97 -3.45 -13.16
C PRO A 310 -3.53 -3.43 -12.60
N TRP A 311 -3.10 -4.55 -12.00
CA TRP A 311 -1.82 -4.70 -11.30
C TRP A 311 -0.64 -4.99 -12.22
N ARG A 312 -0.89 -5.04 -13.54
CA ARG A 312 0.16 -4.91 -14.54
C ARG A 312 0.71 -3.48 -14.66
N ASP A 313 0.09 -2.50 -13.98
CA ASP A 313 0.67 -1.18 -13.90
C ASP A 313 1.92 -1.17 -13.00
N SER A 314 2.97 -0.59 -13.59
CA SER A 314 4.33 -0.39 -13.11
C SER A 314 4.46 0.17 -11.71
N THR A 315 3.58 1.12 -11.39
CA THR A 315 3.60 1.91 -10.16
C THR A 315 3.53 1.02 -8.92
N HIS A 316 2.80 -0.10 -9.01
CA HIS A 316 2.64 -1.04 -7.92
C HIS A 316 3.90 -1.89 -7.69
N SER A 317 4.53 -2.34 -8.78
CA SER A 317 5.73 -3.16 -8.69
C SER A 317 6.95 -2.40 -8.12
N SER A 318 7.11 -1.10 -8.43
CA SER A 318 8.15 -0.28 -7.80
C SER A 318 7.88 -0.08 -6.31
N GLN A 319 6.64 0.24 -5.93
CA GLN A 319 6.29 0.42 -4.52
C GLN A 319 6.56 -0.84 -3.70
N PHE A 320 6.33 -2.03 -4.24
CA PHE A 320 6.67 -3.30 -3.59
C PHE A 320 8.18 -3.45 -3.41
N GLY A 321 8.95 -3.15 -4.46
CA GLY A 321 10.41 -3.14 -4.41
C GLY A 321 10.91 -2.22 -3.31
N LEU A 322 10.42 -0.98 -3.26
CA LEU A 322 10.77 -0.03 -2.22
C LEU A 322 10.33 -0.49 -0.82
N ALA A 323 9.11 -1.00 -0.66
CA ALA A 323 8.59 -1.43 0.64
C ALA A 323 9.41 -2.56 1.27
N VAL A 324 9.89 -3.49 0.45
CA VAL A 324 10.68 -4.64 0.91
C VAL A 324 12.14 -4.27 1.03
N MET A 325 12.71 -3.59 0.04
CA MET A 325 14.15 -3.50 -0.13
C MET A 325 14.76 -2.31 0.54
N THR A 326 14.04 -1.20 0.55
CA THR A 326 14.52 0.01 1.18
C THR A 326 14.80 -0.25 2.67
N PRO A 327 13.92 -0.89 3.47
CA PRO A 327 14.27 -1.27 4.84
C PRO A 327 15.38 -2.31 4.92
N VAL A 328 15.36 -3.31 4.02
CA VAL A 328 16.26 -4.47 4.07
C VAL A 328 17.70 -4.11 3.72
N ILE A 329 17.91 -3.29 2.70
CA ILE A 329 19.26 -2.87 2.27
C ILE A 329 19.83 -1.83 3.24
N THR A 330 19.00 -0.88 3.68
CA THR A 330 19.50 0.29 4.42
C THR A 330 19.73 0.06 5.91
N SER A 331 19.12 -0.97 6.51
CA SER A 331 19.35 -1.25 7.93
C SER A 331 20.72 -1.86 8.25
N ALA A 332 21.63 -1.98 7.27
CA ALA A 332 22.90 -2.70 7.42
C ALA A 332 22.66 -4.09 8.02
N ILE A 333 21.68 -4.79 7.45
CA ILE A 333 21.13 -6.03 8.01
C ILE A 333 22.23 -7.06 8.31
N PRO A 334 22.21 -7.65 9.52
CA PRO A 334 23.00 -8.85 9.81
C PRO A 334 22.62 -9.97 8.84
N TYR A 335 23.60 -10.73 8.34
CA TYR A 335 23.36 -11.80 7.35
C TYR A 335 22.27 -12.78 7.77
N GLU A 336 22.06 -12.95 9.07
CA GLU A 336 21.04 -13.77 9.69
C GLU A 336 19.63 -13.36 9.24
N VAL A 337 19.30 -12.07 9.21
CA VAL A 337 17.93 -11.66 8.84
C VAL A 337 17.68 -11.83 7.35
N PHE A 338 18.69 -11.66 6.51
CA PHE A 338 18.53 -11.93 5.09
C PHE A 338 18.54 -13.43 4.79
N THR A 339 19.28 -14.22 5.56
CA THR A 339 19.20 -15.69 5.52
C THR A 339 17.78 -16.14 5.88
N ASP A 340 17.19 -15.54 6.92
CA ASP A 340 15.79 -15.75 7.30
C ASP A 340 14.81 -15.30 6.20
N LEU A 341 15.05 -14.14 5.58
CA LEU A 341 14.26 -13.64 4.45
C LEU A 341 14.21 -14.67 3.31
N LEU A 342 15.37 -15.20 2.92
CA LEU A 342 15.50 -16.17 1.83
C LEU A 342 14.90 -17.53 2.20
N SER A 343 15.12 -18.00 3.43
CA SER A 343 14.71 -19.34 3.86
C SER A 343 13.23 -19.43 4.24
N LYS A 344 12.66 -18.37 4.84
CA LYS A 344 11.31 -18.38 5.42
C LYS A 344 10.25 -17.73 4.53
N THR A 345 10.66 -17.12 3.41
CA THR A 345 9.73 -16.36 2.55
C THR A 345 9.94 -16.66 1.06
N PRO A 346 8.92 -16.43 0.22
CA PRO A 346 9.03 -16.56 -1.23
C PRO A 346 9.69 -15.31 -1.87
N PHE A 347 10.65 -14.66 -1.18
CA PHE A 347 11.26 -13.40 -1.61
C PHE A 347 11.79 -13.44 -3.04
N ILE A 348 12.52 -14.49 -3.39
CA ILE A 348 13.13 -14.65 -4.72
C ILE A 348 12.07 -14.87 -5.81
N GLU A 349 11.01 -15.65 -5.52
CA GLU A 349 9.87 -15.85 -6.42
C GLU A 349 9.15 -14.52 -6.69
N VAL A 350 8.86 -13.77 -5.62
CA VAL A 350 8.23 -12.44 -5.69
C VAL A 350 9.09 -11.46 -6.51
N THR A 351 10.40 -11.39 -6.21
CA THR A 351 11.35 -10.53 -6.93
C THR A 351 11.39 -10.85 -8.42
N ALA A 352 11.48 -12.14 -8.78
CA ALA A 352 11.53 -12.56 -10.18
C ALA A 352 10.24 -12.18 -10.94
N ARG A 353 9.08 -12.37 -10.29
CA ARG A 353 7.79 -12.07 -10.91
C ARG A 353 7.52 -10.58 -11.04
N ALA A 354 7.80 -9.81 -9.99
CA ALA A 354 7.64 -8.35 -9.97
C ALA A 354 8.53 -7.69 -11.03
N TRP A 355 9.78 -8.17 -11.17
CA TRP A 355 10.65 -7.77 -12.26
C TRP A 355 10.04 -8.11 -13.61
N TYR A 356 9.64 -9.37 -13.85
CA TYR A 356 9.07 -9.77 -15.13
C TYR A 356 7.93 -8.87 -15.57
N LEU A 357 6.96 -8.62 -14.68
CA LEU A 357 5.83 -7.74 -14.95
C LEU A 357 6.30 -6.33 -15.33
N GLY A 358 7.27 -5.77 -14.60
CA GLY A 358 7.88 -4.49 -14.93
C GLY A 358 8.69 -4.48 -16.23
N ALA A 359 9.17 -5.62 -16.70
CA ALA A 359 9.93 -5.73 -17.95
C ALA A 359 9.03 -5.96 -19.18
N THR A 360 7.85 -6.55 -19.00
CA THR A 360 6.90 -6.85 -20.10
C THR A 360 5.74 -5.87 -20.21
N SER A 361 5.54 -5.02 -19.22
CA SER A 361 4.43 -4.08 -19.27
C SER A 361 4.66 -3.02 -20.36
N PRO A 362 3.72 -2.88 -21.32
CA PRO A 362 3.87 -1.97 -22.46
C PRO A 362 3.73 -0.49 -22.06
N THR A 363 3.17 -0.22 -20.88
CA THR A 363 2.95 1.14 -20.38
C THR A 363 4.18 1.73 -19.72
N ILE A 364 5.28 0.97 -19.60
CA ILE A 364 6.47 1.35 -18.83
C ILE A 364 7.57 1.84 -19.78
N PRO A 365 7.90 3.14 -19.76
CA PRO A 365 9.13 3.63 -20.34
C PRO A 365 10.33 2.79 -19.89
N PRO A 366 11.23 2.36 -20.79
CA PRO A 366 12.39 1.56 -20.41
C PRO A 366 13.29 2.18 -19.34
N SER A 367 13.20 3.50 -19.13
CA SER A 367 13.90 4.31 -18.14
C SER A 367 13.38 4.22 -16.71
N ASP A 368 12.26 3.54 -16.45
CA ASP A 368 11.59 3.65 -15.14
C ASP A 368 12.22 2.83 -14.00
N MET A 369 12.20 3.43 -12.80
CA MET A 369 12.76 2.96 -11.54
C MET A 369 12.36 1.53 -11.13
N VAL A 370 11.22 1.03 -11.59
CA VAL A 370 10.76 -0.35 -11.28
C VAL A 370 11.84 -1.37 -11.65
N LYS A 371 12.56 -1.15 -12.75
CA LYS A 371 13.68 -2.02 -13.17
C LYS A 371 14.90 -1.85 -12.27
N MET A 372 15.13 -0.65 -11.73
CA MET A 372 16.29 -0.34 -10.89
C MET A 372 16.17 -0.94 -9.48
N ASP A 373 14.99 -0.91 -8.87
CA ASP A 373 14.84 -1.36 -7.47
C ASP A 373 14.99 -2.88 -7.36
N TRP A 374 14.31 -3.65 -8.21
CA TRP A 374 14.44 -5.11 -8.24
C TRP A 374 15.80 -5.58 -8.77
N ALA A 375 16.41 -4.87 -9.72
CA ALA A 375 17.79 -5.14 -10.12
C ALA A 375 18.79 -4.86 -9.01
N SER A 376 18.56 -3.82 -8.20
CA SER A 376 19.38 -3.51 -7.02
C SER A 376 19.28 -4.62 -5.97
N CYS A 377 18.15 -5.33 -5.88
CA CYS A 377 18.02 -6.51 -5.02
C CYS A 377 18.99 -7.61 -5.42
N LEU A 378 18.94 -8.02 -6.69
CA LEU A 378 19.78 -9.08 -7.20
C LEU A 378 21.25 -8.65 -7.23
N GLY A 379 21.51 -7.38 -7.51
CA GLY A 379 22.84 -6.79 -7.41
C GLY A 379 23.41 -6.88 -5.99
N THR A 380 22.61 -6.51 -4.98
CA THR A 380 22.99 -6.58 -3.57
C THR A 380 23.24 -8.02 -3.14
N LEU A 381 22.31 -8.93 -3.46
CA LEU A 381 22.46 -10.36 -3.19
C LEU A 381 23.74 -10.92 -3.82
N ARG A 382 24.00 -10.60 -5.09
CA ARG A 382 25.22 -11.00 -5.79
C ARG A 382 26.48 -10.48 -5.10
N CYS A 383 26.48 -9.21 -4.69
CA CYS A 383 27.60 -8.61 -3.98
C CYS A 383 27.85 -9.31 -2.63
N TRP A 384 26.79 -9.67 -1.90
CA TRP A 384 26.91 -10.45 -0.66
C TRP A 384 27.50 -11.83 -0.92
N LEU A 385 26.95 -12.57 -1.89
CA LEU A 385 27.42 -13.91 -2.24
C LEU A 385 28.88 -13.96 -2.68
N LYS A 386 29.38 -12.89 -3.33
CA LYS A 386 30.80 -12.78 -3.71
C LYS A 386 31.74 -12.37 -2.57
N GLY A 387 31.21 -11.96 -1.42
CA GLY A 387 32.01 -11.32 -0.38
C GLY A 387 32.62 -9.99 -0.83
N GLY A 388 31.97 -9.29 -1.77
CA GLY A 388 32.52 -8.16 -2.51
C GLY A 388 32.36 -6.78 -1.85
N PHE A 389 31.86 -6.70 -0.61
CA PHE A 389 31.90 -5.45 0.13
C PHE A 389 33.29 -5.30 0.73
N THR A 390 33.94 -4.15 0.49
CA THR A 390 35.28 -3.82 1.00
C THR A 390 35.37 -3.80 2.53
N ASP A 391 34.23 -3.83 3.22
CA ASP A 391 34.17 -4.07 4.66
C ASP A 391 34.53 -5.53 4.97
N ALA A 392 35.73 -5.73 5.50
CA ALA A 392 36.31 -7.03 5.88
C ALA A 392 35.42 -7.90 6.81
N HIS A 393 34.38 -7.33 7.43
CA HIS A 393 33.43 -8.01 8.32
C HIS A 393 32.25 -8.67 7.60
N LYS A 394 32.17 -8.62 6.27
CA LYS A 394 31.01 -9.10 5.49
C LYS A 394 31.38 -10.22 4.52
N ARG A 395 31.85 -11.37 5.06
CA ARG A 395 31.94 -12.62 4.29
C ARG A 395 30.59 -13.32 4.33
N SER A 396 30.13 -13.83 3.18
CA SER A 396 28.94 -14.69 3.13
C SER A 396 29.08 -15.87 4.08
N THR A 397 28.05 -16.08 4.92
CA THR A 397 27.98 -17.25 5.79
C THR A 397 27.53 -18.47 4.99
N PRO A 398 27.91 -19.71 5.38
CA PRO A 398 27.39 -20.92 4.76
C PRO A 398 25.86 -21.00 4.78
N ALA A 399 25.24 -20.54 5.86
CA ALA A 399 23.78 -20.49 6.00
C ALA A 399 23.13 -19.56 4.96
N LEU A 400 23.71 -18.40 4.71
CA LEU A 400 23.23 -17.47 3.68
C LEU A 400 23.33 -18.09 2.28
N ILE A 401 24.48 -18.72 1.97
CA ILE A 401 24.71 -19.36 0.67
C ILE A 401 23.70 -20.49 0.45
N ASP A 402 23.47 -21.34 1.46
CA ASP A 402 22.51 -22.43 1.38
C ASP A 402 21.07 -21.90 1.22
N ALA A 403 20.65 -20.92 2.03
CA ALA A 403 19.34 -20.29 1.92
C ALA A 403 19.14 -19.65 0.54
N ALA A 404 20.14 -18.94 0.03
CA ALA A 404 20.10 -18.35 -1.31
C ALA A 404 19.97 -19.42 -2.39
N ARG A 405 20.76 -20.50 -2.28
CA ARG A 405 20.69 -21.64 -3.20
C ARG A 405 19.29 -22.27 -3.21
N VAL A 406 18.73 -22.55 -2.04
CA VAL A 406 17.37 -23.10 -1.87
C VAL A 406 16.33 -22.19 -2.52
N ALA A 407 16.32 -20.91 -2.14
CA ALA A 407 15.33 -19.96 -2.61
C ALA A 407 15.39 -19.77 -4.14
N ILE A 408 16.61 -19.75 -4.69
CA ILE A 408 16.83 -19.55 -6.12
C ILE A 408 16.50 -20.79 -6.94
N GLU A 409 16.84 -21.99 -6.48
CA GLU A 409 16.42 -23.22 -7.16
C GLU A 409 14.90 -23.36 -7.20
N LEU A 410 14.19 -22.95 -6.15
CA LEU A 410 12.73 -22.93 -6.11
C LEU A 410 12.13 -21.92 -7.11
N ALA A 411 12.76 -20.75 -7.27
CA ALA A 411 12.32 -19.70 -8.17
C ALA A 411 12.86 -19.83 -9.60
N TYR A 412 13.76 -20.78 -9.87
CA TYR A 412 14.52 -20.88 -11.12
C TYR A 412 13.64 -20.98 -12.37
N ALA A 413 12.71 -21.93 -12.38
CA ALA A 413 11.83 -22.17 -13.53
C ALA A 413 10.94 -20.94 -13.82
N PRO A 414 10.25 -20.35 -12.82
CA PRO A 414 9.56 -19.09 -13.04
C PRO A 414 10.45 -17.97 -13.59
N SER A 415 11.64 -17.77 -13.04
CA SER A 415 12.55 -16.69 -13.43
C SER A 415 13.03 -16.78 -14.89
N LEU A 416 13.35 -18.00 -15.37
CA LEU A 416 13.82 -18.20 -16.75
C LEU A 416 12.71 -18.23 -17.80
N PHE A 417 11.49 -18.67 -17.44
CA PHE A 417 10.34 -18.61 -18.33
C PHE A 417 9.84 -17.21 -18.53
N TRP A 418 9.78 -16.49 -17.41
CA TRP A 418 9.26 -15.14 -17.40
C TRP A 418 10.23 -14.21 -18.11
N VAL A 419 11.53 -14.21 -17.82
CA VAL A 419 12.47 -13.35 -18.56
C VAL A 419 12.57 -13.81 -20.02
N PRO A 420 12.02 -13.07 -21.01
CA PRO A 420 12.00 -13.55 -22.39
C PRO A 420 13.44 -13.67 -22.89
N LYS A 421 13.79 -14.82 -23.49
CA LYS A 421 15.12 -15.04 -24.12
C LYS A 421 15.48 -13.98 -25.17
N LYS A 422 14.48 -13.26 -25.69
CA LYS A 422 14.59 -12.26 -26.75
C LYS A 422 13.85 -10.96 -26.42
N SER A 423 13.82 -10.49 -25.17
CA SER A 423 13.35 -9.11 -24.96
C SER A 423 14.42 -8.16 -25.55
N PRO A 424 14.15 -7.47 -26.67
CA PRO A 424 15.16 -6.65 -27.33
C PRO A 424 15.50 -5.37 -26.56
N LEU A 425 14.70 -5.04 -25.53
CA LEU A 425 14.75 -3.76 -24.84
C LEU A 425 15.64 -3.76 -23.59
N VAL A 426 16.03 -4.93 -23.03
CA VAL A 426 16.93 -4.96 -21.85
C VAL A 426 17.79 -6.26 -21.83
N PRO A 427 19.08 -6.20 -22.20
CA PRO A 427 20.02 -7.34 -22.13
C PRO A 427 20.33 -7.86 -20.70
N GLY A 428 19.85 -7.19 -19.64
CA GLY A 428 20.34 -7.35 -18.27
C GLY A 428 19.80 -8.50 -17.42
N PRO A 429 18.48 -8.83 -17.39
CA PRO A 429 17.94 -9.65 -16.32
C PRO A 429 18.47 -11.09 -16.35
N SER A 430 18.48 -11.70 -17.54
CA SER A 430 18.98 -13.06 -17.69
C SER A 430 20.50 -13.18 -17.42
N ALA A 431 21.25 -12.08 -17.58
CA ALA A 431 22.68 -12.06 -17.28
C ALA A 431 22.94 -12.01 -15.78
N GLU A 432 22.19 -11.22 -15.01
CA GLU A 432 22.33 -11.16 -13.55
C GLU A 432 21.92 -12.47 -12.88
N TRP A 433 20.82 -13.09 -13.32
CA TRP A 433 20.45 -14.43 -12.85
C TRP A 433 21.51 -15.48 -13.16
N ARG A 434 22.08 -15.49 -14.37
CA ARG A 434 23.18 -16.40 -14.73
C ARG A 434 24.42 -16.20 -13.85
N LYS A 435 24.76 -14.95 -13.51
CA LYS A 435 25.87 -14.67 -12.58
C LYS A 435 25.57 -15.24 -11.20
N ILE A 436 24.36 -15.06 -10.68
CA ILE A 436 23.96 -15.61 -9.38
C ILE A 436 23.97 -17.15 -9.41
N PHE A 437 23.41 -17.78 -10.45
CA PHE A 437 23.45 -19.23 -10.61
C PHE A 437 24.88 -19.77 -10.62
N SER A 438 25.77 -19.09 -11.36
CA SER A 438 27.18 -19.46 -11.42
C SER A 438 27.87 -19.37 -10.06
N ILE A 439 27.61 -18.32 -9.27
CA ILE A 439 28.18 -18.16 -7.92
C ILE A 439 27.68 -19.27 -6.98
N LEU A 440 26.39 -19.63 -7.10
CA LEU A 440 25.78 -20.62 -6.23
C LEU A 440 25.98 -22.06 -6.70
N GLY A 441 26.61 -22.29 -7.86
CA GLY A 441 26.74 -23.62 -8.46
C GLY A 441 25.40 -24.24 -8.90
N ILE A 442 24.40 -23.40 -9.16
CA ILE A 442 23.07 -23.87 -9.58
C ILE A 442 23.11 -24.21 -11.07
N THR A 443 22.80 -25.46 -11.37
CA THR A 443 22.71 -26.01 -12.73
C THR A 443 21.35 -26.67 -12.96
N GLU A 444 20.97 -26.88 -14.23
CA GLU A 444 19.76 -27.65 -14.57
C GLU A 444 19.72 -29.03 -13.87
N VAL A 445 20.88 -29.67 -13.65
CA VAL A 445 20.98 -30.94 -12.92
C VAL A 445 20.58 -30.78 -11.46
N THR A 446 21.20 -29.85 -10.73
CA THR A 446 20.89 -29.61 -9.30
C THR A 446 19.42 -29.26 -9.07
N ILE A 447 18.81 -28.51 -9.99
CA ILE A 447 17.39 -28.14 -9.91
C ILE A 447 16.49 -29.35 -10.13
N ARG A 448 16.83 -30.23 -11.08
CA ARG A 448 16.10 -31.48 -11.30
C ARG A 448 16.19 -32.37 -10.08
N GLU A 449 17.36 -32.52 -9.50
CA GLU A 449 17.57 -33.31 -8.28
C GLU A 449 16.71 -32.78 -7.13
N ARG A 450 16.73 -31.46 -6.89
CA ARG A 450 15.86 -30.86 -5.88
C ARG A 450 14.37 -31.06 -6.18
N HIS A 451 13.95 -30.99 -7.45
CA HIS A 451 12.56 -31.29 -7.82
C HIS A 451 12.18 -32.75 -7.58
N LYS A 452 13.08 -33.70 -7.85
CA LYS A 452 12.88 -35.12 -7.51
C LYS A 452 12.68 -35.28 -6.00
N LEU A 453 13.58 -34.69 -5.20
CA LEU A 453 13.53 -34.75 -3.73
C LEU A 453 12.23 -34.19 -3.15
N MET A 454 11.72 -33.08 -3.70
CA MET A 454 10.45 -32.47 -3.27
C MET A 454 9.20 -33.11 -3.91
N ARG A 455 9.36 -34.18 -4.70
CA ARG A 455 8.28 -34.83 -5.49
C ARG A 455 7.45 -33.81 -6.29
N LYS A 456 8.14 -32.83 -6.88
CA LYS A 456 7.58 -31.81 -7.80
C LYS A 456 7.86 -32.20 -9.25
N CYS A 457 7.16 -31.55 -10.19
CA CYS A 457 7.32 -31.80 -11.62
C CYS A 457 8.80 -31.65 -12.05
N CYS A 458 9.39 -32.66 -12.70
CA CYS A 458 10.79 -32.61 -13.14
C CYS A 458 10.98 -31.89 -14.48
N ASN A 459 9.89 -31.67 -15.23
CA ASN A 459 9.92 -30.81 -16.41
C ASN A 459 10.14 -29.35 -15.99
N ILE A 460 11.38 -28.84 -16.03
CA ILE A 460 11.73 -27.46 -15.65
C ILE A 460 10.80 -26.43 -16.33
N ASP A 461 10.28 -26.77 -17.51
CA ASP A 461 9.41 -25.94 -18.34
C ASP A 461 7.91 -26.09 -18.03
N CYS A 462 7.56 -26.65 -16.86
CA CYS A 462 6.18 -26.95 -16.49
C CYS A 462 5.34 -25.68 -16.19
N PRO A 463 4.25 -25.41 -16.94
CA PRO A 463 3.40 -24.24 -16.74
C PRO A 463 2.59 -24.27 -15.43
N HIS A 464 2.26 -25.45 -14.91
CA HIS A 464 1.53 -25.58 -13.64
C HIS A 464 2.37 -25.11 -12.45
N ARG A 465 3.69 -25.32 -12.51
CA ARG A 465 4.64 -24.86 -11.48
C ARG A 465 4.71 -23.34 -11.45
N THR A 466 4.81 -22.70 -12.61
CA THR A 466 4.83 -21.24 -12.74
C THR A 466 3.52 -20.60 -12.31
N ALA A 467 2.40 -21.30 -12.48
CA ALA A 467 1.09 -20.85 -11.99
C ALA A 467 0.89 -21.05 -10.48
N GLY A 468 1.84 -21.68 -9.76
CA GLY A 468 1.67 -22.01 -8.34
C GLY A 468 0.57 -23.04 -8.05
N LYS A 469 -0.02 -23.66 -9.08
CA LYS A 469 -1.10 -24.64 -8.94
C LYS A 469 -0.47 -26.01 -8.61
N LYS A 470 -0.92 -26.62 -7.51
CA LYS A 470 -0.63 -28.03 -7.25
C LYS A 470 -1.36 -28.85 -8.31
N SER A 471 -0.64 -29.73 -9.01
CA SER A 471 -1.30 -30.71 -9.88
C SER A 471 -1.99 -31.73 -8.99
N GLU A 472 -3.30 -31.90 -9.16
CA GLU A 472 -4.09 -32.91 -8.42
C GLU A 472 -3.63 -34.32 -8.75
N LYS A 473 -3.18 -34.54 -9.99
CA LYS A 473 -2.63 -35.82 -10.46
C LYS A 473 -1.12 -35.67 -10.63
N LYS A 474 -0.38 -36.63 -10.09
CA LYS A 474 1.08 -36.74 -10.25
C LYS A 474 1.36 -38.00 -11.08
N TYR A 475 2.08 -37.83 -12.18
CA TYR A 475 2.53 -38.94 -13.02
C TYR A 475 3.99 -39.22 -12.72
N THR A 476 4.27 -40.38 -12.15
CA THR A 476 5.63 -40.84 -11.96
C THR A 476 6.13 -41.50 -13.26
N CYS A 477 7.40 -41.33 -13.61
CA CYS A 477 7.96 -42.13 -14.69
C CYS A 477 7.89 -43.62 -14.33
N SER A 478 7.24 -44.42 -15.17
CA SER A 478 7.06 -45.86 -14.97
C SER A 478 8.34 -46.69 -15.07
N HIS A 479 9.49 -46.07 -15.36
CA HIS A 479 10.76 -46.79 -15.49
C HIS A 479 11.69 -46.55 -14.29
N CYS A 480 11.97 -45.30 -13.95
CA CYS A 480 12.82 -44.99 -12.81
C CYS A 480 12.06 -44.74 -11.51
N GLU A 481 10.75 -44.48 -11.57
CA GLU A 481 9.87 -44.21 -10.43
C GLU A 481 10.28 -43.04 -9.50
N THR A 482 11.37 -42.34 -9.81
CA THR A 482 11.91 -41.24 -8.99
C THR A 482 11.48 -39.86 -9.48
N VAL A 483 11.20 -39.70 -10.77
CA VAL A 483 10.76 -38.40 -11.33
C VAL A 483 9.24 -38.30 -11.37
N VAL A 484 8.73 -37.15 -10.95
CA VAL A 484 7.30 -36.82 -10.94
C VAL A 484 7.02 -35.78 -12.03
N TYR A 485 5.86 -35.86 -12.67
CA TYR A 485 5.34 -34.88 -13.62
C TYR A 485 3.90 -34.49 -13.25
N CYS A 486 3.48 -33.28 -13.62
CA CYS A 486 2.08 -32.87 -13.45
C CYS A 486 1.14 -33.67 -14.37
N ASP A 487 1.58 -33.92 -15.61
CA ASP A 487 0.81 -34.62 -16.62
C ASP A 487 1.73 -35.31 -17.66
N ARG A 488 1.13 -36.07 -18.58
CA ARG A 488 1.85 -36.69 -19.70
C ARG A 488 2.50 -35.66 -20.63
N THR A 489 1.94 -34.46 -20.73
CA THR A 489 2.51 -33.36 -21.54
C THR A 489 3.87 -32.94 -21.01
N CYS A 490 3.98 -32.74 -19.68
CA CYS A 490 5.23 -32.42 -19.01
C CYS A 490 6.25 -33.55 -19.15
N GLN A 491 5.82 -34.81 -19.00
CA GLN A 491 6.70 -35.97 -19.20
C GLN A 491 7.25 -36.00 -20.64
N LYS A 492 6.39 -35.83 -21.64
CA LYS A 492 6.77 -35.85 -23.06
C LYS A 492 7.73 -34.71 -23.40
N ALA A 493 7.48 -33.51 -22.89
CA ALA A 493 8.35 -32.35 -23.08
C ALA A 493 9.75 -32.59 -22.47
N ASP A 494 9.80 -33.22 -21.30
CA ASP A 494 11.06 -33.48 -20.60
C ASP A 494 11.80 -34.74 -21.08
N TRP A 495 11.11 -35.65 -21.77
CA TRP A 495 11.58 -37.00 -22.06
C TRP A 495 12.95 -37.04 -22.74
N ARG A 496 13.21 -36.16 -23.71
CA ARG A 496 14.50 -36.10 -24.43
C ARG A 496 15.68 -35.87 -23.51
N LYS A 497 15.48 -35.11 -22.43
CA LYS A 497 16.50 -34.82 -21.41
C LYS A 497 16.53 -35.94 -20.38
N HIS A 498 15.36 -36.30 -19.84
CA HIS A 498 15.23 -37.32 -18.80
C HIS A 498 15.76 -38.69 -19.23
N LYS A 499 15.49 -39.14 -20.47
CA LYS A 499 15.89 -40.46 -20.98
C LYS A 499 17.39 -40.74 -20.80
N LYS A 500 18.24 -39.72 -20.85
CA LYS A 500 19.69 -39.84 -20.66
C LYS A 500 20.11 -40.17 -19.21
N THR A 501 19.19 -39.98 -18.27
CA THR A 501 19.40 -40.08 -16.81
C THR A 501 18.34 -40.97 -16.14
N CYS A 502 17.56 -41.70 -16.94
CA CYS A 502 16.49 -42.56 -16.45
C CYS A 502 17.11 -43.91 -16.08
N ASP A 503 17.21 -44.20 -14.78
CA ASP A 503 17.79 -45.43 -14.26
C ASP A 503 16.80 -46.11 -13.29
N PRO A 504 16.35 -47.34 -13.58
CA PRO A 504 15.46 -48.10 -12.70
C PRO A 504 16.08 -48.42 -11.33
N SER A 505 17.40 -48.46 -11.23
CA SER A 505 18.11 -48.82 -9.99
C SER A 505 18.13 -47.68 -8.95
N SER A 506 17.76 -46.47 -9.35
CA SER A 506 17.84 -45.27 -8.52
C SER A 506 16.77 -45.17 -7.41
N PHE A 507 15.73 -46.00 -7.47
CA PHE A 507 14.57 -45.93 -6.58
C PHE A 507 14.92 -46.20 -5.10
N ALA A 508 15.77 -47.19 -4.82
CA ALA A 508 16.10 -47.62 -3.46
C ALA A 508 16.74 -46.52 -2.58
N THR A 509 17.34 -45.50 -3.19
CA THR A 509 18.06 -44.42 -2.49
C THR A 509 17.23 -43.20 -2.15
N VAL A 510 16.09 -42.95 -2.82
CA VAL A 510 15.39 -41.65 -2.70
C VAL A 510 14.48 -41.58 -1.48
N ASP A 511 13.84 -42.68 -1.09
CA ASP A 511 12.93 -42.70 0.07
C ASP A 511 13.64 -42.40 1.40
N SER A 512 14.92 -42.75 1.51
CA SER A 512 15.74 -42.44 2.69
C SER A 512 16.05 -40.94 2.83
N ILE A 513 16.13 -40.20 1.72
CA ILE A 513 16.52 -38.78 1.70
C ILE A 513 15.29 -37.87 1.83
N SER A 514 14.13 -38.26 1.29
CA SER A 514 12.91 -37.45 1.35
C SER A 514 12.48 -37.19 2.80
N ASN A 515 12.59 -38.20 3.68
CA ASN A 515 12.32 -38.10 5.11
C ASN A 515 13.23 -37.10 5.87
N LEU A 516 14.43 -36.81 5.35
CA LEU A 516 15.33 -35.81 5.95
C LEU A 516 14.98 -34.37 5.56
N TYR A 517 14.32 -34.17 4.42
CA TYR A 517 13.94 -32.83 3.94
C TYR A 517 12.59 -32.36 4.47
N GLU A 518 11.61 -33.25 4.63
CA GLU A 518 10.30 -32.89 5.20
C GLU A 518 10.40 -32.45 6.68
N ASN A 519 11.45 -32.85 7.39
CA ASN A 519 11.70 -32.41 8.78
C ASN A 519 12.45 -31.06 8.89
N LYS A 520 12.87 -30.45 7.78
CA LYS A 520 13.67 -29.19 7.77
C LYS A 520 12.97 -27.98 7.17
N ILE A 521 11.80 -28.16 6.57
CA ILE A 521 10.95 -27.10 6.00
C ILE A 521 9.75 -26.93 6.93
#